data_AF-A0A9N8H4Z3-F1
#
_entry.id   AF-A0A9N8H4Z3-F1
#
_cell.length_a   1.000
_cell.length_b   1.000
_cell.length_c   1.000
_cell.angle_alpha   90.00
_cell.angle_beta   90.00
_cell.angle_gamma   90.00
#
_symmetry.space_group_name_H-M   'P 1'
#
loop_
_entity.id
_entity.type
_entity.pdbx_description
1 polymer ?
#
loop_
_entity_poly.entity_id
_entity_poly.type
_entity_poly.pdbx_seq_one_letter_code
_entity_poly.pdbx_strand_id
1 'polypeptide(L)'
;MSADLLNLGGDVDPIVATVPNINISNRGHYTDVATDSRDVSVDGDSRETTDDDESEFDGPPLKKVVRRACKKYDMGTAVMPKLLLHPDVDEVVQVLEENDDGYQLAPSAPQQSRYARFVETEFTAIVIEHHLKWAPLCTSEPGPLPDGIPVTDRLGRYDFGVVDEMVDWALERNIKVKGHVLIWAVTSPTPFLETMTAAQLREAMRRHIFTTMGHFRGRIFVWDVVNEALAPDGTLAPNIFLRKLGPTYIEECFQWAHQADPDAILLYNDNKVEGMGIDSPNHLKSEGFYNLLRDLTHRKIPVHGCGIQAHFNAAGVGRNRVPTPRMVQQQIHRLGELGLRVNISEMDVRVSKLAPNLRQIAQRQIYHDILAAALSEACFDGIWLWGFTDRHTWVHSFYYDDEPLVFDEDFDRKEAYYGLREALLSVTPGGIVGGRGVVLDDDVDSDGNPWGHLWMQPEPEETEETAGGDPTKRDSNAMPDWEQPVV
;
A
#
# COMPACT_ATOMS: atom_id res chain seq x y z
N MET A 1 51.73 -42.18 -7.90
CA MET A 1 52.94 -41.87 -8.68
C MET A 1 53.11 -40.37 -8.67
N SER A 2 54.31 -39.93 -8.31
CA SER A 2 54.74 -38.57 -8.02
C SER A 2 54.75 -37.62 -9.23
N ALA A 3 54.58 -36.32 -8.96
CA ALA A 3 55.50 -35.27 -9.40
C ALA A 3 55.14 -33.90 -8.76
N ASP A 4 55.79 -33.56 -7.65
CA ASP A 4 56.76 -32.44 -7.50
C ASP A 4 56.88 -31.46 -8.69
N LEU A 5 57.07 -30.13 -8.58
CA LEU A 5 57.67 -29.23 -7.58
C LEU A 5 57.44 -27.78 -8.07
N LEU A 6 57.20 -26.80 -7.19
CA LEU A 6 58.09 -25.63 -7.01
C LEU A 6 57.46 -24.61 -6.04
N ASN A 7 58.11 -24.54 -4.89
CA ASN A 7 57.94 -23.58 -3.82
C ASN A 7 58.96 -22.44 -4.05
N LEU A 8 58.52 -21.19 -4.04
CA LEU A 8 59.37 -20.02 -3.84
C LEU A 8 58.67 -19.09 -2.85
N GLY A 9 59.13 -19.15 -1.61
CA GLY A 9 58.75 -18.23 -0.55
C GLY A 9 59.46 -16.89 -0.69
N GLY A 10 58.77 -15.85 -0.24
CA GLY A 10 59.31 -14.54 0.09
C GLY A 10 58.39 -13.90 1.14
N ASP A 11 58.82 -13.92 2.40
CA ASP A 11 58.21 -13.20 3.51
C ASP A 11 58.39 -11.68 3.35
N VAL A 12 57.34 -10.90 3.62
CA VAL A 12 57.41 -9.51 4.13
C VAL A 12 56.09 -9.13 4.84
N ASP A 13 56.25 -8.41 5.96
CA ASP A 13 55.35 -8.15 7.10
C ASP A 13 53.95 -7.53 6.84
N PRO A 14 52.99 -7.67 7.79
CA PRO A 14 51.69 -7.01 7.74
C PRO A 14 51.79 -5.52 8.12
N ILE A 15 51.41 -4.64 7.19
CA ILE A 15 51.27 -3.20 7.45
C ILE A 15 49.89 -2.93 8.06
N VAL A 16 49.92 -2.46 9.31
CA VAL A 16 48.86 -1.78 10.04
C VAL A 16 48.64 -0.38 9.43
N ALA A 17 47.38 -0.01 9.16
CA ALA A 17 46.95 1.38 8.96
C ALA A 17 45.49 1.52 9.48
N THR A 18 45.30 1.84 10.76
CA THR A 18 44.91 3.17 11.29
C THR A 18 43.58 3.73 10.76
N VAL A 19 42.54 3.57 11.59
CA VAL A 19 41.27 4.31 11.55
C VAL A 19 41.52 5.76 12.04
N PRO A 20 41.10 6.81 11.33
CA PRO A 20 41.11 8.15 11.88
C PRO A 20 39.87 8.36 12.77
N ASN A 21 40.12 8.62 14.06
CA ASN A 21 39.18 9.25 14.96
C ASN A 21 38.86 10.66 14.46
N ILE A 22 37.61 10.94 14.07
CA ILE A 22 37.12 12.31 13.89
C ILE A 22 36.37 12.72 15.15
N ASN A 23 37.02 13.61 15.87
CA ASN A 23 36.57 14.27 17.09
C ASN A 23 35.80 15.53 16.68
N ILE A 24 34.47 15.57 16.86
CA ILE A 24 33.68 16.79 16.59
C ILE A 24 33.53 17.56 17.90
N SER A 25 34.44 18.52 18.11
CA SER A 25 34.25 19.63 19.04
C SER A 25 34.75 20.92 18.38
N ASN A 26 33.84 21.89 18.24
CA ASN A 26 34.01 23.35 18.04
C ASN A 26 32.68 23.82 17.41
N ARG A 27 31.76 24.51 18.11
CA ARG A 27 31.86 25.87 18.67
C ARG A 27 32.80 26.77 17.87
N GLY A 28 32.23 27.50 16.92
CA GLY A 28 32.86 28.61 16.20
C GLY A 28 31.89 29.77 16.13
N HIS A 29 32.19 30.81 16.90
CA HIS A 29 31.58 32.13 16.88
C HIS A 29 31.69 32.77 15.49
N TYR A 30 30.65 33.49 15.05
CA TYR A 30 30.78 34.57 14.09
C TYR A 30 30.03 35.82 14.57
N THR A 31 30.87 36.73 15.08
CA THR A 31 30.84 38.21 15.11
C THR A 31 29.58 39.01 14.76
N ASP A 32 29.21 39.85 15.73
CA ASP A 32 28.45 41.08 15.61
C ASP A 32 29.02 42.06 14.57
N VAL A 33 28.14 42.66 13.76
CA VAL A 33 28.33 43.99 13.20
C VAL A 33 27.02 44.76 13.38
N ALA A 34 27.01 45.61 14.41
CA ALA A 34 25.97 46.60 14.66
C ALA A 34 26.42 47.98 14.13
N THR A 35 25.68 48.52 13.16
CA THR A 35 25.48 49.95 12.81
C THR A 35 24.34 49.94 11.77
N ASP A 36 23.28 50.73 11.78
CA ASP A 36 23.03 52.07 12.29
C ASP A 36 21.50 52.24 12.41
N SER A 37 21.06 52.90 13.46
CA SER A 37 19.67 53.16 13.81
C SER A 37 19.14 54.38 13.07
N ARG A 38 18.03 54.25 12.34
CA ARG A 38 17.10 55.36 12.09
C ARG A 38 15.66 54.90 12.19
N ASP A 39 15.01 55.39 13.24
CA ASP A 39 13.58 55.47 13.43
C ASP A 39 12.89 56.16 12.24
N VAL A 40 11.86 55.51 11.69
CA VAL A 40 10.63 56.18 11.25
C VAL A 40 9.47 55.25 11.58
N SER A 41 8.70 55.63 12.60
CA SER A 41 7.34 55.15 12.85
C SER A 41 6.37 55.89 11.93
N VAL A 42 5.28 55.22 11.52
CA VAL A 42 3.88 55.70 11.49
C VAL A 42 2.98 54.72 10.69
N ASP A 43 1.95 54.25 11.39
CA ASP A 43 0.61 53.78 10.99
C ASP A 43 0.38 52.53 10.11
N GLY A 44 -0.07 51.47 10.79
CA GLY A 44 -1.48 51.04 10.75
C GLY A 44 -2.06 50.55 9.43
N ASP A 45 -2.02 49.24 9.20
CA ASP A 45 -3.11 48.54 8.52
C ASP A 45 -3.19 47.08 8.97
N SER A 46 -4.41 46.63 9.27
CA SER A 46 -4.76 45.34 9.82
C SER A 46 -4.43 44.21 8.84
N ARG A 47 -3.43 43.39 9.18
CA ARG A 47 -3.23 42.07 8.56
C ARG A 47 -3.93 41.01 9.39
N GLU A 48 -4.83 40.30 8.71
CA GLU A 48 -5.38 39.01 9.12
C GLU A 48 -4.27 38.12 9.69
N THR A 49 -4.53 37.60 10.88
CA THR A 49 -3.72 36.56 11.53
C THR A 49 -3.87 35.28 10.71
N THR A 50 -2.90 34.99 9.85
CA THR A 50 -2.71 33.65 9.31
C THR A 50 -2.13 32.77 10.41
N ASP A 51 -2.91 31.78 10.84
CA ASP A 51 -2.46 30.64 11.65
C ASP A 51 -1.45 29.78 10.87
N ASP A 52 -0.28 30.33 10.56
CA ASP A 52 0.85 29.61 9.99
C ASP A 52 2.00 29.61 11.03
N ASP A 53 1.74 29.04 12.21
CA ASP A 53 2.81 28.47 13.05
C ASP A 53 3.04 27.00 12.61
N GLU A 54 3.30 26.79 11.31
CA GLU A 54 3.90 25.54 10.83
C GLU A 54 5.37 25.59 11.25
N SER A 55 5.73 24.90 12.34
CA SER A 55 7.13 24.77 12.74
C SER A 55 7.96 24.30 11.53
N GLU A 56 9.16 24.87 11.37
CA GLU A 56 10.03 24.67 10.20
C GLU A 56 10.35 23.18 9.90
N PHE A 57 10.12 22.29 10.87
CA PHE A 57 10.28 20.84 10.76
C PHE A 57 9.01 20.09 10.33
N ASP A 58 7.82 20.57 10.69
CA ASP A 58 6.62 19.76 10.57
C ASP A 58 5.94 19.89 9.19
N GLY A 59 5.91 21.09 8.58
CA GLY A 59 5.43 21.30 7.21
C GLY A 59 3.99 20.80 6.91
N PRO A 60 3.51 20.97 5.66
CA PRO A 60 2.11 20.70 5.34
C PRO A 60 1.77 19.20 5.35
N PRO A 61 0.51 18.83 5.69
CA PRO A 61 -0.03 17.47 5.53
C PRO A 61 0.06 16.95 4.09
N LEU A 62 0.13 15.61 3.91
CA LEU A 62 0.20 14.96 2.60
C LEU A 62 -0.93 15.41 1.67
N LYS A 63 -2.17 15.50 2.18
CA LYS A 63 -3.34 16.00 1.45
C LYS A 63 -3.10 17.38 0.82
N LYS A 64 -2.48 18.30 1.57
CA LYS A 64 -2.17 19.67 1.13
C LYS A 64 -1.05 19.63 0.08
N VAL A 65 -0.06 18.76 0.25
CA VAL A 65 1.03 18.54 -0.72
C VAL A 65 0.49 17.99 -2.05
N VAL A 66 -0.27 16.90 -2.03
CA VAL A 66 -0.88 16.31 -3.24
C VAL A 66 -1.75 17.33 -3.97
N ARG A 67 -2.62 18.05 -3.26
CA ARG A 67 -3.51 19.07 -3.86
C ARG A 67 -2.75 20.23 -4.48
N ARG A 68 -1.56 20.58 -3.97
CA ARG A 68 -0.69 21.62 -4.51
C ARG A 68 0.14 21.12 -5.70
N ALA A 69 0.72 19.92 -5.59
CA ALA A 69 1.58 19.34 -6.62
C ALA A 69 0.78 18.89 -7.84
N CYS A 70 -0.30 18.13 -7.64
CA CYS A 70 -1.15 17.62 -8.72
C CYS A 70 -2.52 17.16 -8.20
N LYS A 71 -3.60 17.87 -8.57
CA LYS A 71 -4.98 17.53 -8.21
C LYS A 71 -5.51 16.23 -8.83
N LYS A 72 -4.70 15.55 -9.67
CA LYS A 72 -5.09 14.32 -10.37
C LYS A 72 -4.95 13.09 -9.48
N TYR A 73 -3.98 13.07 -8.57
CA TYR A 73 -3.66 11.88 -7.78
C TYR A 73 -4.49 11.82 -6.52
N ASP A 74 -4.93 10.61 -6.18
CA ASP A 74 -5.47 10.31 -4.87
C ASP A 74 -4.39 9.75 -3.94
N MET A 75 -4.40 10.19 -2.69
CA MET A 75 -3.58 9.65 -1.60
C MET A 75 -4.56 9.13 -0.55
N GLY A 76 -4.61 7.81 -0.41
CA GLY A 76 -5.56 7.15 0.47
C GLY A 76 -4.92 6.26 1.53
N THR A 77 -5.76 5.78 2.43
CA THR A 77 -5.37 4.83 3.48
C THR A 77 -6.50 3.85 3.76
N ALA A 78 -6.14 2.62 4.13
CA ALA A 78 -7.09 1.64 4.64
C ALA A 78 -7.59 2.06 6.02
N VAL A 79 -8.91 1.98 6.20
CA VAL A 79 -9.57 2.41 7.44
C VAL A 79 -10.51 1.36 8.02
N MET A 80 -10.59 1.35 9.35
CA MET A 80 -11.49 0.49 10.13
C MET A 80 -12.64 1.31 10.73
N PRO A 81 -13.88 0.79 10.73
CA PRO A 81 -15.06 1.52 11.20
C PRO A 81 -14.97 1.94 12.66
N LYS A 82 -14.53 1.04 13.54
CA LYS A 82 -14.47 1.32 14.97
C LYS A 82 -13.60 2.53 15.29
N LEU A 83 -12.46 2.66 14.62
CA LEU A 83 -11.52 3.76 14.82
C LEU A 83 -11.99 5.04 14.12
N LEU A 84 -12.66 4.91 12.97
CA LEU A 84 -13.13 6.04 12.18
C LEU A 84 -14.38 6.71 12.77
N LEU A 85 -15.31 5.92 13.29
CA LEU A 85 -16.65 6.38 13.69
C LEU A 85 -16.81 6.61 15.19
N HIS A 86 -15.90 6.08 16.03
CA HIS A 86 -16.02 6.21 17.48
C HIS A 86 -14.78 6.88 18.09
N PRO A 87 -14.95 7.84 19.01
CA PRO A 87 -13.85 8.45 19.75
C PRO A 87 -13.03 7.41 20.53
N ASP A 88 -11.74 7.71 20.73
CA ASP A 88 -10.86 6.86 21.52
C ASP A 88 -11.31 6.87 22.99
N VAL A 89 -11.46 5.68 23.59
CA VAL A 89 -11.95 5.54 24.98
C VAL A 89 -11.06 6.31 25.95
N ASP A 90 -9.75 6.26 25.75
CA ASP A 90 -8.78 6.96 26.60
C ASP A 90 -8.88 8.49 26.47
N GLU A 91 -9.14 9.02 25.26
CA GLU A 91 -9.39 10.45 25.06
C GLU A 91 -10.70 10.86 25.75
N VAL A 92 -11.77 10.05 25.63
CA VAL A 92 -13.06 10.31 26.28
C VAL A 92 -12.89 10.36 27.79
N VAL A 93 -12.21 9.40 28.41
CA VAL A 93 -11.99 9.34 29.86
C VAL A 93 -11.25 10.58 30.37
N GLN A 94 -10.28 11.11 29.61
CA GLN A 94 -9.54 12.32 30.01
C GLN A 94 -10.37 13.61 29.99
N VAL A 95 -11.49 13.63 29.26
CA VAL A 95 -12.36 14.80 29.12
C VAL A 95 -13.73 14.62 29.78
N LEU A 96 -13.90 13.61 30.63
CA LEU A 96 -15.09 13.47 31.46
C LEU A 96 -15.01 14.43 32.65
N GLU A 97 -16.10 15.15 32.90
CA GLU A 97 -16.32 15.96 34.09
C GLU A 97 -17.29 15.24 35.03
N GLU A 98 -17.00 15.26 36.34
CA GLU A 98 -17.88 14.72 37.36
C GLU A 98 -18.95 15.75 37.74
N ASN A 99 -20.22 15.36 37.66
CA ASN A 99 -21.36 16.16 38.12
C ASN A 99 -22.28 15.33 39.04
N ASP A 100 -23.33 15.96 39.58
CA ASP A 100 -24.24 15.34 40.55
C ASP A 100 -24.96 14.08 40.00
N ASP A 101 -24.98 13.89 38.68
CA ASP A 101 -25.58 12.73 37.98
C ASP A 101 -24.52 11.70 37.49
N GLY A 102 -23.23 11.91 37.78
CA GLY A 102 -22.12 11.04 37.39
C GLY A 102 -21.09 11.71 36.47
N TYR A 103 -20.28 10.91 35.76
CA TYR A 103 -19.33 11.43 34.78
C TYR A 103 -20.01 11.70 33.43
N GLN A 104 -19.84 12.90 32.87
CA GLN A 104 -20.32 13.28 31.53
C GLN A 104 -19.19 13.87 30.68
N LEU A 105 -19.31 13.76 29.35
CA LEU A 105 -18.39 14.40 28.41
C LEU A 105 -18.37 15.91 28.62
N ALA A 106 -17.19 16.50 28.80
CA ALA A 106 -17.02 17.94 28.82
C ALA A 106 -17.58 18.55 27.52
N PRO A 107 -18.17 19.76 27.56
CA PRO A 107 -18.69 20.43 26.36
C PRO A 107 -17.66 20.63 25.23
N SER A 108 -16.36 20.60 25.56
CA SER A 108 -15.22 20.73 24.63
C SER A 108 -14.59 19.39 24.24
N ALA A 109 -15.18 18.25 24.62
CA ALA A 109 -14.65 16.93 24.28
C ALA A 109 -14.56 16.74 22.75
N PRO A 110 -13.51 16.07 22.23
CA PRO A 110 -13.41 15.78 20.81
C PRO A 110 -14.63 14.98 20.34
N GLN A 111 -15.35 15.52 19.35
CA GLN A 111 -16.50 14.83 18.76
C GLN A 111 -16.08 13.68 17.81
N GLN A 112 -14.80 13.63 17.45
CA GLN A 112 -14.21 12.61 16.58
C GLN A 112 -12.89 12.10 17.15
N SER A 113 -12.56 10.83 16.85
CA SER A 113 -11.32 10.20 17.30
C SER A 113 -10.07 10.89 16.76
N ARG A 114 -8.92 10.66 17.41
CA ARG A 114 -7.62 11.07 16.85
C ARG A 114 -7.40 10.44 15.48
N TYR A 115 -7.77 9.17 15.33
CA TYR A 115 -7.69 8.44 14.07
C TYR A 115 -8.46 9.14 12.93
N ALA A 116 -9.72 9.51 13.15
CA ALA A 116 -10.55 10.20 12.16
C ALA A 116 -9.99 11.58 11.78
N ARG A 117 -9.44 12.32 12.75
CA ARG A 117 -8.77 13.62 12.50
C ARG A 117 -7.57 13.47 11.57
N PHE A 118 -6.73 12.47 11.78
CA PHE A 118 -5.57 12.21 10.92
C PHE A 118 -6.01 11.77 9.52
N VAL A 119 -7.02 10.90 9.40
CA VAL A 119 -7.59 10.53 8.10
C VAL A 119 -8.06 11.77 7.33
N GLU A 120 -8.82 12.65 7.98
CA GLU A 120 -9.34 13.88 7.38
C GLU A 120 -8.23 14.86 6.96
N THR A 121 -7.19 14.97 7.77
CA THR A 121 -6.08 15.91 7.58
C THR A 121 -5.12 15.46 6.49
N GLU A 122 -4.78 14.17 6.46
CA GLU A 122 -3.66 13.65 5.67
C GLU A 122 -4.07 13.05 4.32
N PHE A 123 -5.32 12.59 4.16
CA PHE A 123 -5.71 11.79 3.00
C PHE A 123 -6.84 12.43 2.16
N THR A 124 -6.79 12.18 0.84
CA THR A 124 -7.84 12.57 -0.12
C THR A 124 -8.83 11.44 -0.39
N ALA A 125 -8.48 10.20 -0.03
CA ALA A 125 -9.31 9.02 -0.22
C ALA A 125 -9.19 8.04 0.97
N ILE A 126 -10.15 7.13 1.08
CA ILE A 126 -10.09 5.96 1.95
C ILE A 126 -10.36 4.68 1.18
N VAL A 127 -9.91 3.55 1.71
CA VAL A 127 -10.36 2.20 1.33
C VAL A 127 -10.85 1.49 2.59
N ILE A 128 -11.98 0.78 2.50
CA ILE A 128 -12.55 0.07 3.66
C ILE A 128 -11.84 -1.28 3.78
N GLU A 129 -11.08 -1.49 4.85
CA GLU A 129 -10.12 -2.60 4.96
C GLU A 129 -10.79 -3.99 4.94
N HIS A 130 -11.94 -4.14 5.62
CA HIS A 130 -12.59 -5.45 5.80
C HIS A 130 -14.07 -5.48 5.45
N HIS A 131 -14.84 -4.47 5.86
CA HIS A 131 -16.30 -4.57 5.97
C HIS A 131 -17.03 -4.59 4.62
N LEU A 132 -16.34 -4.26 3.52
CA LEU A 132 -16.88 -4.31 2.17
C LEU A 132 -16.51 -5.62 1.42
N LYS A 133 -15.69 -6.48 2.03
CA LYS A 133 -15.38 -7.82 1.49
C LYS A 133 -16.62 -8.72 1.56
N TRP A 134 -16.73 -9.69 0.66
CA TRP A 134 -17.95 -10.48 0.49
C TRP A 134 -18.45 -11.18 1.77
N ALA A 135 -17.60 -11.93 2.47
CA ALA A 135 -18.04 -12.63 3.68
C ALA A 135 -18.48 -11.67 4.81
N PRO A 136 -17.71 -10.62 5.17
CA PRO A 136 -18.16 -9.62 6.15
C PRO A 136 -19.48 -8.93 5.79
N LEU A 137 -19.68 -8.63 4.50
CA LEU A 137 -20.86 -7.89 4.03
C LEU A 137 -22.12 -8.77 3.97
N CYS A 138 -21.97 -10.07 3.74
CA CYS A 138 -23.05 -11.03 3.61
C CYS A 138 -23.29 -11.78 4.94
N THR A 139 -24.05 -11.14 5.85
CA THR A 139 -24.14 -11.50 7.28
C THR A 139 -25.11 -12.62 7.65
N SER A 140 -25.86 -13.20 6.71
CA SER A 140 -26.77 -14.32 7.03
C SER A 140 -26.83 -15.39 5.96
N GLU A 141 -27.22 -16.61 6.36
CA GLU A 141 -27.82 -17.51 5.41
C GLU A 141 -29.18 -16.95 4.89
N PRO A 142 -29.63 -17.33 3.71
CA PRO A 142 -30.43 -16.40 2.89
C PRO A 142 -31.93 -16.36 3.20
N GLY A 143 -32.47 -15.13 3.31
CA GLY A 143 -33.89 -14.83 3.57
C GLY A 143 -34.72 -14.61 2.29
N PRO A 144 -36.07 -14.62 2.39
CA PRO A 144 -36.96 -14.45 1.23
C PRO A 144 -36.84 -13.04 0.63
N LEU A 145 -36.91 -12.96 -0.70
CA LEU A 145 -37.00 -11.70 -1.44
C LEU A 145 -38.40 -11.07 -1.27
N PRO A 146 -38.55 -9.74 -1.39
CA PRO A 146 -39.83 -9.13 -1.70
C PRO A 146 -40.35 -9.72 -3.03
N ASP A 147 -41.67 -9.89 -3.14
CA ASP A 147 -42.39 -10.36 -4.35
C ASP A 147 -42.47 -11.88 -4.61
N GLY A 148 -42.20 -12.71 -3.60
CA GLY A 148 -42.76 -14.08 -3.55
C GLY A 148 -42.16 -15.09 -4.56
N ILE A 149 -40.91 -14.90 -4.98
CA ILE A 149 -40.18 -15.86 -5.82
C ILE A 149 -39.72 -17.07 -4.97
N PRO A 150 -39.94 -18.34 -5.39
CA PRO A 150 -39.59 -19.54 -4.61
C PRO A 150 -38.11 -19.67 -4.27
N VAL A 151 -37.85 -20.17 -3.06
CA VAL A 151 -36.52 -20.31 -2.44
C VAL A 151 -35.75 -21.49 -3.07
N THR A 152 -35.00 -21.24 -4.14
CA THR A 152 -33.91 -22.12 -4.59
C THR A 152 -32.55 -21.43 -4.72
N ASP A 153 -32.50 -20.11 -4.54
CA ASP A 153 -31.26 -19.34 -4.58
C ASP A 153 -31.08 -18.58 -3.28
N ARG A 154 -30.02 -18.96 -2.58
CA ARG A 154 -29.73 -18.44 -1.27
C ARG A 154 -28.33 -17.80 -1.40
N LEU A 155 -28.26 -16.45 -1.43
CA LEU A 155 -27.18 -15.64 -0.85
C LEU A 155 -27.81 -14.61 0.09
N GLY A 156 -27.15 -14.35 1.22
CA GLY A 156 -27.66 -13.79 2.48
C GLY A 156 -28.43 -12.49 2.49
N ARG A 157 -28.74 -12.02 3.71
CA ARG A 157 -28.95 -10.59 3.97
C ARG A 157 -27.59 -9.89 3.83
N TYR A 158 -27.59 -8.74 3.15
CA TYR A 158 -26.47 -7.82 3.14
C TYR A 158 -26.67 -6.84 4.29
N ASP A 159 -25.61 -6.61 5.07
CA ASP A 159 -25.60 -5.57 6.10
C ASP A 159 -24.65 -4.45 5.66
N PHE A 160 -25.23 -3.41 5.10
CA PHE A 160 -24.49 -2.24 4.66
C PHE A 160 -24.31 -1.19 5.76
N GLY A 161 -24.93 -1.33 6.94
CA GLY A 161 -25.10 -0.22 7.88
C GLY A 161 -23.79 0.48 8.25
N VAL A 162 -22.82 -0.27 8.77
CA VAL A 162 -21.52 0.29 9.16
C VAL A 162 -20.72 0.83 7.96
N VAL A 163 -20.86 0.20 6.80
CA VAL A 163 -20.17 0.61 5.57
C VAL A 163 -20.79 1.90 5.01
N ASP A 164 -22.11 2.04 5.07
CA ASP A 164 -22.83 3.26 4.72
C ASP A 164 -22.36 4.43 5.60
N GLU A 165 -22.26 4.24 6.91
CA GLU A 165 -21.74 5.25 7.84
C GLU A 165 -20.32 5.68 7.48
N MET A 166 -19.42 4.75 7.15
CA MET A 166 -18.06 5.07 6.71
C MET A 166 -18.03 5.84 5.38
N VAL A 167 -18.86 5.44 4.41
CA VAL A 167 -18.97 6.11 3.11
C VAL A 167 -19.51 7.51 3.28
N ASP A 168 -20.57 7.69 4.05
CA ASP A 168 -21.17 9.00 4.31
C ASP A 168 -20.19 9.92 5.05
N TRP A 169 -19.51 9.40 6.08
CA TRP A 169 -18.46 10.14 6.80
C TRP A 169 -17.39 10.70 5.85
N ALA A 170 -16.95 9.88 4.89
CA ALA A 170 -15.93 10.28 3.91
C ALA A 170 -16.47 11.32 2.92
N LEU A 171 -17.66 11.08 2.35
CA LEU A 171 -18.26 11.98 1.36
C LEU A 171 -18.59 13.35 1.93
N GLU A 172 -19.10 13.43 3.16
CA GLU A 172 -19.35 14.69 3.88
C GLU A 172 -18.07 15.53 4.05
N ARG A 173 -16.90 14.89 4.10
CA ARG A 173 -15.58 15.52 4.26
C ARG A 173 -14.81 15.68 2.95
N ASN A 174 -15.47 15.46 1.80
CA ASN A 174 -14.86 15.49 0.48
C ASN A 174 -13.65 14.54 0.36
N ILE A 175 -13.77 13.36 0.97
CA ILE A 175 -12.81 12.26 0.90
C ILE A 175 -13.44 11.19 -0.01
N LYS A 176 -12.70 10.77 -1.04
CA LYS A 176 -13.18 9.73 -1.96
C LYS A 176 -13.14 8.35 -1.31
N VAL A 177 -13.96 7.43 -1.80
CA VAL A 177 -13.96 6.03 -1.34
C VAL A 177 -13.57 5.11 -2.49
N LYS A 178 -12.59 4.23 -2.23
CA LYS A 178 -12.26 3.08 -3.06
C LYS A 178 -12.94 1.83 -2.48
N GLY A 179 -13.68 1.12 -3.32
CA GLY A 179 -14.32 -0.14 -2.98
C GLY A 179 -13.34 -1.30 -3.08
N HIS A 180 -13.13 -2.00 -1.97
CA HIS A 180 -12.26 -3.17 -1.88
C HIS A 180 -12.94 -4.24 -1.02
N VAL A 181 -13.26 -5.42 -1.53
CA VAL A 181 -13.17 -5.91 -2.91
C VAL A 181 -14.40 -6.78 -3.18
N LEU A 182 -14.88 -6.81 -4.42
CA LEU A 182 -16.04 -7.61 -4.79
C LEU A 182 -15.74 -9.11 -4.77
N ILE A 183 -14.70 -9.56 -5.48
CA ILE A 183 -14.37 -10.99 -5.61
C ILE A 183 -12.94 -11.25 -5.17
N TRP A 184 -12.81 -11.94 -4.03
CA TRP A 184 -11.54 -12.45 -3.52
C TRP A 184 -11.77 -13.78 -2.83
N ALA A 185 -11.05 -14.82 -3.22
CA ALA A 185 -11.27 -16.17 -2.71
C ALA A 185 -11.07 -16.27 -1.19
N VAL A 186 -10.11 -15.51 -0.65
CA VAL A 186 -9.72 -15.53 0.78
C VAL A 186 -10.86 -15.08 1.69
N THR A 187 -11.61 -14.04 1.31
CA THR A 187 -12.66 -13.44 2.14
C THR A 187 -14.05 -13.60 1.56
N SER A 188 -14.24 -14.60 0.71
CA SER A 188 -15.55 -15.06 0.26
C SER A 188 -16.13 -16.07 1.26
N PRO A 189 -17.45 -16.25 1.36
CA PRO A 189 -18.07 -17.24 2.24
C PRO A 189 -17.91 -18.67 1.67
N THR A 190 -16.65 -19.11 1.50
CA THR A 190 -16.25 -20.31 0.76
C THR A 190 -16.91 -21.59 1.27
N PRO A 191 -17.09 -21.86 2.59
CA PRO A 191 -17.78 -23.06 3.03
C PRO A 191 -19.20 -23.19 2.44
N PHE A 192 -19.90 -22.07 2.30
CA PHE A 192 -21.23 -22.03 1.71
C PHE A 192 -21.18 -22.15 0.18
N LEU A 193 -20.30 -21.38 -0.48
CA LEU A 193 -20.12 -21.40 -1.93
C LEU A 193 -19.65 -22.78 -2.44
N GLU A 194 -18.94 -23.55 -1.62
CA GLU A 194 -18.52 -24.92 -1.95
C GLU A 194 -19.71 -25.88 -2.11
N THR A 195 -20.85 -25.61 -1.48
CA THR A 195 -22.05 -26.45 -1.63
C THR A 195 -22.78 -26.23 -2.95
N MET A 196 -22.48 -25.14 -3.66
CA MET A 196 -23.19 -24.73 -4.88
C MET A 196 -22.71 -25.48 -6.13
N THR A 197 -23.63 -25.74 -7.06
CA THR A 197 -23.27 -26.09 -8.44
C THR A 197 -22.57 -24.92 -9.14
N ALA A 198 -21.92 -25.16 -10.28
CA ALA A 198 -21.30 -24.10 -11.07
C ALA A 198 -22.31 -23.01 -11.50
N ALA A 199 -23.55 -23.39 -11.85
CA ALA A 199 -24.59 -22.43 -12.21
C ALA A 199 -25.01 -21.56 -11.02
N GLN A 200 -25.21 -22.16 -9.85
CA GLN A 200 -25.56 -21.44 -8.62
C GLN A 200 -24.44 -20.52 -8.16
N LEU A 201 -23.18 -20.96 -8.24
CA LEU A 201 -22.03 -20.13 -7.88
C LEU A 201 -21.90 -18.92 -8.82
N ARG A 202 -22.08 -19.13 -10.13
CA ARG A 202 -22.07 -18.04 -11.11
C ARG A 202 -23.14 -16.99 -10.81
N GLU A 203 -24.38 -17.44 -10.55
CA GLU A 203 -25.47 -16.52 -10.19
C GLU A 203 -25.24 -15.84 -8.84
N ALA A 204 -24.65 -16.56 -7.87
CA ALA A 204 -24.27 -16.00 -6.59
C ALA A 204 -23.26 -14.84 -6.75
N MET A 205 -22.18 -15.04 -7.51
CA MET A 205 -21.21 -13.98 -7.81
C MET A 205 -21.86 -12.81 -8.53
N ARG A 206 -22.66 -13.08 -9.58
CA ARG A 206 -23.39 -12.04 -10.31
C ARG A 206 -24.24 -11.20 -9.37
N ARG A 207 -25.09 -11.86 -8.56
CA ARG A 207 -25.95 -11.19 -7.58
C ARG A 207 -25.15 -10.37 -6.58
N HIS A 208 -24.01 -10.88 -6.09
CA HIS A 208 -23.16 -10.14 -5.17
C HIS A 208 -22.67 -8.83 -5.78
N ILE A 209 -22.11 -8.87 -6.99
CA ILE A 209 -21.62 -7.68 -7.68
C ILE A 209 -22.74 -6.66 -7.91
N PHE A 210 -23.88 -7.09 -8.45
CA PHE A 210 -25.02 -6.19 -8.69
C PHE A 210 -25.59 -5.58 -7.40
N THR A 211 -25.66 -6.36 -6.32
CA THR A 211 -26.19 -5.87 -5.04
C THR A 211 -25.26 -4.84 -4.42
N THR A 212 -23.97 -5.17 -4.32
CA THR A 212 -22.96 -4.30 -3.67
C THR A 212 -22.73 -3.02 -4.47
N MET A 213 -22.44 -3.14 -5.78
CA MET A 213 -22.18 -1.95 -6.60
C MET A 213 -23.46 -1.13 -6.85
N GLY A 214 -24.62 -1.79 -6.99
CA GLY A 214 -25.90 -1.09 -7.12
C GLY A 214 -26.24 -0.25 -5.89
N HIS A 215 -25.94 -0.75 -4.69
CA HIS A 215 -26.15 -0.02 -3.42
C HIS A 215 -25.27 1.24 -3.32
N PHE A 216 -24.00 1.16 -3.74
CA PHE A 216 -23.03 2.26 -3.66
C PHE A 216 -22.86 3.07 -4.95
N ARG A 217 -23.74 2.87 -5.94
CA ARG A 217 -23.67 3.54 -7.23
C ARG A 217 -23.62 5.07 -7.07
N GLY A 218 -22.61 5.69 -7.67
CA GLY A 218 -22.37 7.14 -7.57
C GLY A 218 -21.84 7.63 -6.21
N ARG A 219 -21.61 6.74 -5.23
CA ARG A 219 -20.96 7.04 -3.94
C ARG A 219 -19.54 6.46 -3.89
N ILE A 220 -19.32 5.30 -4.51
CA ILE A 220 -17.99 4.67 -4.68
C ILE A 220 -17.67 4.57 -6.16
N PHE A 221 -16.63 5.29 -6.60
CA PHE A 221 -16.29 5.46 -8.02
C PHE A 221 -15.15 4.58 -8.52
N VAL A 222 -14.43 3.90 -7.63
CA VAL A 222 -13.30 3.02 -7.96
C VAL A 222 -13.50 1.71 -7.23
N TRP A 223 -13.38 0.58 -7.94
CA TRP A 223 -13.58 -0.75 -7.38
C TRP A 223 -12.44 -1.70 -7.74
N ASP A 224 -11.87 -2.35 -6.74
CA ASP A 224 -11.18 -3.62 -6.97
C ASP A 224 -12.27 -4.68 -7.22
N VAL A 225 -12.38 -5.13 -8.47
CA VAL A 225 -13.42 -6.09 -8.89
C VAL A 225 -12.98 -7.52 -8.57
N VAL A 226 -11.74 -7.86 -8.92
CA VAL A 226 -11.12 -9.15 -8.63
C VAL A 226 -9.77 -8.91 -7.98
N ASN A 227 -9.54 -9.56 -6.83
CA ASN A 227 -8.28 -9.50 -6.10
C ASN A 227 -7.54 -10.84 -6.17
N GLU A 228 -6.23 -10.78 -6.39
CA GLU A 228 -5.28 -11.90 -6.23
C GLU A 228 -5.67 -13.19 -6.96
N ALA A 229 -6.03 -13.07 -8.23
CA ALA A 229 -6.38 -14.23 -9.05
C ALA A 229 -5.17 -14.94 -9.67
N LEU A 230 -3.93 -14.52 -9.39
CA LEU A 230 -2.71 -15.10 -9.94
C LEU A 230 -1.89 -15.84 -8.88
N ALA A 231 -1.34 -16.98 -9.29
CA ALA A 231 -0.34 -17.72 -8.54
C ALA A 231 1.06 -17.09 -8.71
N PRO A 232 2.04 -17.43 -7.84
CA PRO A 232 3.40 -16.92 -7.95
C PRO A 232 4.13 -17.21 -9.27
N ASP A 233 3.68 -18.21 -10.03
CA ASP A 233 4.24 -18.55 -11.35
C ASP A 233 3.59 -17.80 -12.52
N GLY A 234 2.68 -16.85 -12.24
CA GLY A 234 1.97 -16.07 -13.24
C GLY A 234 0.77 -16.75 -13.88
N THR A 235 0.45 -17.99 -13.48
CA THR A 235 -0.80 -18.65 -13.89
C THR A 235 -1.96 -18.23 -12.99
N LEU A 236 -3.19 -18.63 -13.34
CA LEU A 236 -4.35 -18.35 -12.47
C LEU A 236 -4.26 -19.18 -11.18
N ALA A 237 -4.44 -18.51 -10.04
CA ALA A 237 -4.42 -19.14 -8.72
C ALA A 237 -5.53 -20.19 -8.60
N PRO A 238 -5.22 -21.42 -8.13
CA PRO A 238 -6.23 -22.42 -7.80
C PRO A 238 -7.19 -21.88 -6.73
N ASN A 239 -8.46 -21.70 -7.08
CA ASN A 239 -9.50 -21.28 -6.15
C ASN A 239 -10.86 -21.86 -6.56
N ILE A 240 -11.89 -21.67 -5.72
CA ILE A 240 -13.24 -22.19 -5.97
C ILE A 240 -13.83 -21.69 -7.31
N PHE A 241 -13.60 -20.42 -7.65
CA PHE A 241 -14.14 -19.80 -8.86
C PHE A 241 -13.50 -20.40 -10.10
N LEU A 242 -12.17 -20.48 -10.15
CA LEU A 242 -11.45 -21.11 -11.25
C LEU A 242 -11.84 -22.58 -11.40
N ARG A 243 -11.91 -23.33 -10.29
CA ARG A 243 -12.21 -24.77 -10.31
C ARG A 243 -13.62 -25.08 -10.79
N LYS A 244 -14.62 -24.29 -10.38
CA LYS A 244 -16.04 -24.55 -10.71
C LYS A 244 -16.51 -23.85 -11.98
N LEU A 245 -15.99 -22.66 -12.27
CA LEU A 245 -16.47 -21.82 -13.37
C LEU A 245 -15.50 -21.76 -14.56
N GLY A 246 -14.24 -22.13 -14.36
CA GLY A 246 -13.18 -21.95 -15.35
C GLY A 246 -12.64 -20.51 -15.38
N PRO A 247 -11.65 -20.22 -16.23
CA PRO A 247 -10.92 -18.94 -16.23
C PRO A 247 -11.79 -17.73 -16.60
N THR A 248 -12.95 -17.94 -17.25
CA THR A 248 -13.85 -16.86 -17.67
C THR A 248 -14.59 -16.20 -16.51
N TYR A 249 -14.45 -16.67 -15.27
CA TYR A 249 -15.08 -16.00 -14.13
C TYR A 249 -14.58 -14.55 -13.97
N ILE A 250 -13.32 -14.26 -14.32
CA ILE A 250 -12.74 -12.91 -14.17
C ILE A 250 -13.42 -11.93 -15.13
N GLU A 251 -13.53 -12.27 -16.41
CA GLU A 251 -14.23 -11.42 -17.41
C GLU A 251 -15.71 -11.24 -17.08
N GLU A 252 -16.39 -12.29 -16.59
CA GLU A 252 -17.78 -12.23 -16.16
C GLU A 252 -17.94 -11.20 -15.02
N CYS A 253 -17.03 -11.18 -14.05
CA CYS A 253 -17.05 -10.23 -12.94
C CYS A 253 -16.93 -8.77 -13.42
N PHE A 254 -16.00 -8.48 -14.32
CA PHE A 254 -15.86 -7.14 -14.90
C PHE A 254 -17.08 -6.73 -15.72
N GLN A 255 -17.65 -7.64 -16.51
CA GLN A 255 -18.87 -7.39 -17.27
C GLN A 255 -20.05 -7.05 -16.36
N TRP A 256 -20.25 -7.81 -15.27
CA TRP A 256 -21.31 -7.54 -14.30
C TRP A 256 -21.07 -6.23 -13.54
N ALA A 257 -19.81 -5.95 -13.17
CA ALA A 257 -19.45 -4.72 -12.47
C ALA A 257 -19.76 -3.49 -13.34
N HIS A 258 -19.39 -3.53 -14.62
CA HIS A 258 -19.70 -2.46 -15.56
C HIS A 258 -21.21 -2.31 -15.82
N GLN A 259 -21.96 -3.41 -15.84
CA GLN A 259 -23.42 -3.36 -15.94
C GLN A 259 -24.08 -2.76 -14.70
N ALA A 260 -23.52 -3.02 -13.51
CA ALA A 260 -24.05 -2.51 -12.24
C ALA A 260 -23.78 -1.01 -12.08
N ASP A 261 -22.59 -0.55 -12.43
CA ASP A 261 -22.27 0.89 -12.48
C ASP A 261 -21.32 1.21 -13.66
N PRO A 262 -21.85 1.69 -14.80
CA PRO A 262 -21.04 2.01 -15.97
C PRO A 262 -20.04 3.16 -15.77
N ASP A 263 -20.30 4.01 -14.76
CA ASP A 263 -19.49 5.20 -14.47
C ASP A 263 -18.31 4.91 -13.54
N ALA A 264 -18.26 3.70 -12.95
CA ALA A 264 -17.21 3.28 -12.03
C ALA A 264 -15.92 2.86 -12.77
N ILE A 265 -14.78 3.17 -12.15
CA ILE A 265 -13.45 2.70 -12.56
C ILE A 265 -13.26 1.29 -11.98
N LEU A 266 -13.00 0.32 -12.86
CA LEU A 266 -12.94 -1.10 -12.51
C LEU A 266 -11.49 -1.58 -12.57
N LEU A 267 -10.98 -2.06 -11.45
CA LEU A 267 -9.59 -2.46 -11.26
C LEU A 267 -9.45 -3.95 -11.02
N TYR A 268 -8.37 -4.52 -11.56
CA TYR A 268 -7.81 -5.78 -11.09
C TYR A 268 -6.69 -5.49 -10.09
N ASN A 269 -6.68 -6.12 -8.92
CA ASN A 269 -5.70 -5.83 -7.86
C ASN A 269 -4.91 -7.09 -7.48
N ASP A 270 -3.60 -6.99 -7.32
CA ASP A 270 -2.76 -8.12 -6.93
C ASP A 270 -1.47 -7.70 -6.21
N ASN A 271 -0.91 -8.61 -5.42
CA ASN A 271 0.41 -8.49 -4.80
C ASN A 271 1.49 -9.10 -5.65
N LYS A 272 2.75 -8.71 -5.37
CA LYS A 272 3.92 -9.35 -5.96
C LYS A 272 3.91 -9.23 -7.49
N VAL A 273 3.56 -8.04 -7.98
CA VAL A 273 3.49 -7.71 -9.42
C VAL A 273 4.17 -6.37 -9.73
N GLU A 274 4.92 -5.84 -8.77
CA GLU A 274 5.42 -4.47 -8.74
C GLU A 274 6.52 -4.21 -9.77
N GLY A 275 7.38 -5.20 -10.05
CA GLY A 275 8.58 -5.03 -10.86
C GLY A 275 8.62 -5.92 -12.09
N MET A 276 9.06 -5.35 -13.23
CA MET A 276 9.33 -6.04 -14.49
C MET A 276 10.78 -6.55 -14.58
N GLY A 277 11.05 -7.54 -15.44
CA GLY A 277 12.41 -8.04 -15.74
C GLY A 277 12.69 -9.46 -15.20
N ILE A 278 13.61 -10.20 -15.83
CA ILE A 278 13.92 -11.61 -15.45
C ILE A 278 14.54 -11.71 -14.05
N ASP A 279 15.31 -10.69 -13.67
CA ASP A 279 15.92 -10.55 -12.34
C ASP A 279 14.97 -9.84 -11.35
N SER A 280 13.72 -9.60 -11.74
CA SER A 280 12.70 -9.08 -10.82
C SER A 280 12.38 -10.13 -9.77
N PRO A 281 12.24 -9.73 -8.49
CA PRO A 281 11.82 -10.61 -7.40
C PRO A 281 10.54 -11.40 -7.73
N ASN A 282 9.63 -10.78 -8.48
CA ASN A 282 8.33 -11.36 -8.81
C ASN A 282 8.10 -11.57 -10.32
N HIS A 283 9.17 -11.71 -11.11
CA HIS A 283 9.15 -11.76 -12.58
C HIS A 283 7.94 -12.50 -13.17
N LEU A 284 7.78 -13.79 -12.81
CA LEU A 284 6.74 -14.64 -13.39
C LEU A 284 5.33 -14.13 -13.09
N LYS A 285 5.07 -13.70 -11.85
CA LYS A 285 3.76 -13.17 -11.47
C LYS A 285 3.49 -11.81 -12.12
N SER A 286 4.49 -10.92 -12.20
CA SER A 286 4.41 -9.66 -12.95
C SER A 286 4.10 -9.89 -14.44
N GLU A 287 4.71 -10.90 -15.07
CA GLU A 287 4.39 -11.30 -16.46
C GLU A 287 2.96 -11.86 -16.58
N GLY A 288 2.54 -12.72 -15.66
CA GLY A 288 1.17 -13.22 -15.60
C GLY A 288 0.14 -12.10 -15.50
N PHE A 289 0.41 -11.12 -14.63
CA PHE A 289 -0.40 -9.93 -14.42
C PHE A 289 -0.56 -9.10 -15.69
N TYR A 290 0.56 -8.79 -16.35
CA TYR A 290 0.54 -8.08 -17.63
C TYR A 290 -0.21 -8.88 -18.72
N ASN A 291 0.04 -10.19 -18.83
CA ASN A 291 -0.60 -11.03 -19.84
C ASN A 291 -2.11 -11.14 -19.65
N LEU A 292 -2.58 -11.27 -18.41
CA LEU A 292 -4.01 -11.28 -18.07
C LEU A 292 -4.66 -9.96 -18.47
N LEU A 293 -4.08 -8.83 -18.05
CA LEU A 293 -4.63 -7.50 -18.34
C LEU A 293 -4.60 -7.17 -19.84
N ARG A 294 -3.54 -7.56 -20.54
CA ARG A 294 -3.46 -7.45 -22.00
C ARG A 294 -4.56 -8.24 -22.69
N ASP A 295 -4.81 -9.48 -22.25
CA ASP A 295 -5.88 -10.32 -22.81
C ASP A 295 -7.27 -9.71 -22.58
N LEU A 296 -7.58 -9.32 -21.35
CA LEU A 296 -8.87 -8.69 -21.00
C LEU A 296 -9.09 -7.40 -21.83
N THR A 297 -8.08 -6.56 -21.92
CA THR A 297 -8.13 -5.31 -22.69
C THR A 297 -8.29 -5.57 -24.18
N HIS A 298 -7.51 -6.51 -24.74
CA HIS A 298 -7.60 -6.90 -26.16
C HIS A 298 -8.99 -7.44 -26.52
N ARG A 299 -9.61 -8.21 -25.61
CA ARG A 299 -10.98 -8.73 -25.77
C ARG A 299 -12.06 -7.70 -25.42
N LYS A 300 -11.69 -6.45 -25.09
CA LYS A 300 -12.59 -5.34 -24.74
C LYS A 300 -13.48 -5.64 -23.53
N ILE A 301 -12.96 -6.42 -22.58
CA ILE A 301 -13.57 -6.54 -21.26
C ILE A 301 -13.42 -5.18 -20.56
N PRO A 302 -14.43 -4.68 -19.82
CA PRO A 302 -14.40 -3.36 -19.21
C PRO A 302 -13.51 -3.33 -17.95
N VAL A 303 -12.21 -3.56 -18.14
CA VAL A 303 -11.16 -3.30 -17.15
C VAL A 303 -10.57 -1.93 -17.44
N HIS A 304 -10.61 -1.03 -16.46
CA HIS A 304 -10.20 0.37 -16.61
C HIS A 304 -8.81 0.66 -16.04
N GLY A 305 -8.34 -0.22 -15.16
CA GLY A 305 -7.03 -0.08 -14.53
C GLY A 305 -6.64 -1.30 -13.72
N CYS A 306 -5.57 -1.14 -12.96
CA CYS A 306 -5.10 -2.15 -12.02
C CYS A 306 -4.44 -1.53 -10.79
N GLY A 307 -4.47 -2.28 -9.69
CA GLY A 307 -3.78 -1.95 -8.45
C GLY A 307 -2.60 -2.87 -8.21
N ILE A 308 -1.48 -2.27 -7.83
CA ILE A 308 -0.26 -2.94 -7.39
C ILE A 308 -0.20 -2.77 -5.87
N GLN A 309 -0.37 -3.85 -5.11
CA GLN A 309 -0.50 -3.75 -3.64
C GLN A 309 0.73 -3.13 -2.98
N ALA A 310 1.95 -3.52 -3.40
CA ALA A 310 3.21 -2.96 -2.89
C ALA A 310 3.46 -3.21 -1.38
N HIS A 311 3.13 -4.43 -0.91
CA HIS A 311 3.55 -4.91 0.41
C HIS A 311 5.01 -5.36 0.40
N PHE A 312 5.89 -4.56 1.01
CA PHE A 312 7.34 -4.82 0.98
C PHE A 312 7.88 -5.34 2.31
N ASN A 313 8.98 -6.09 2.21
CA ASN A 313 9.89 -6.35 3.33
C ASN A 313 11.25 -5.75 2.95
N ALA A 314 11.69 -4.74 3.69
CA ALA A 314 12.95 -4.05 3.42
C ALA A 314 14.19 -4.95 3.56
N ALA A 315 14.09 -6.03 4.34
CA ALA A 315 15.11 -7.07 4.44
C ALA A 315 14.89 -8.25 3.47
N GLY A 316 13.98 -8.10 2.52
CA GLY A 316 13.62 -9.15 1.59
C GLY A 316 14.77 -9.51 0.64
N VAL A 317 14.94 -10.81 0.39
CA VAL A 317 15.91 -11.36 -0.57
C VAL A 317 15.21 -12.25 -1.59
N GLY A 318 15.87 -12.54 -2.70
CA GLY A 318 15.33 -13.36 -3.79
C GLY A 318 13.94 -12.87 -4.22
N ARG A 319 12.93 -13.74 -4.12
CA ARG A 319 11.55 -13.41 -4.51
C ARG A 319 10.84 -12.39 -3.62
N ASN A 320 11.36 -12.11 -2.43
CA ASN A 320 10.79 -11.12 -1.53
C ASN A 320 11.58 -9.79 -1.53
N ARG A 321 12.64 -9.69 -2.35
CA ARG A 321 13.40 -8.44 -2.49
C ARG A 321 12.50 -7.32 -3.01
N VAL A 322 12.79 -6.10 -2.61
CA VAL A 322 12.10 -4.90 -3.11
C VAL A 322 12.59 -4.63 -4.54
N PRO A 323 11.70 -4.45 -5.53
CA PRO A 323 12.10 -4.14 -6.90
C PRO A 323 12.82 -2.79 -6.97
N THR A 324 13.70 -2.62 -7.97
CA THR A 324 14.33 -1.31 -8.19
C THR A 324 13.31 -0.32 -8.75
N PRO A 325 13.52 1.00 -8.59
CA PRO A 325 12.57 2.01 -9.08
C PRO A 325 12.37 1.91 -10.60
N ARG A 326 13.43 1.54 -11.34
CA ARG A 326 13.36 1.28 -12.78
C ARG A 326 12.45 0.11 -13.12
N MET A 327 12.52 -1.00 -12.38
CA MET A 327 11.64 -2.15 -12.58
C MET A 327 10.17 -1.79 -12.35
N VAL A 328 9.90 -0.95 -11.35
CA VAL A 328 8.55 -0.45 -11.04
C VAL A 328 8.04 0.47 -12.14
N GLN A 329 8.86 1.44 -12.55
CA GLN A 329 8.52 2.33 -13.66
C GLN A 329 8.20 1.54 -14.93
N GLN A 330 9.05 0.59 -15.33
CA GLN A 330 8.83 -0.23 -16.53
C GLN A 330 7.54 -1.06 -16.44
N GLN A 331 7.23 -1.59 -15.26
CA GLN A 331 5.98 -2.31 -15.03
C GLN A 331 4.77 -1.40 -15.21
N ILE A 332 4.78 -0.22 -14.59
CA ILE A 332 3.68 0.75 -14.71
C ILE A 332 3.55 1.26 -16.15
N HIS A 333 4.67 1.52 -16.81
CA HIS A 333 4.73 1.98 -18.19
C HIS A 333 4.02 1.02 -19.14
N ARG A 334 4.38 -0.27 -19.11
CA ARG A 334 3.75 -1.27 -19.99
C ARG A 334 2.27 -1.49 -19.72
N LEU A 335 1.84 -1.32 -18.46
CA LEU A 335 0.42 -1.36 -18.10
C LEU A 335 -0.31 -0.14 -18.68
N GLY A 336 0.34 1.03 -18.64
CA GLY A 336 -0.12 2.26 -19.29
C GLY A 336 -0.24 2.12 -20.82
N GLU A 337 0.65 1.38 -21.49
CA GLU A 337 0.57 1.10 -22.93
C GLU A 337 -0.69 0.29 -23.33
N LEU A 338 -1.29 -0.45 -22.38
CA LEU A 338 -2.58 -1.10 -22.57
C LEU A 338 -3.76 -0.11 -22.48
N GLY A 339 -3.52 1.16 -22.12
CA GLY A 339 -4.55 2.15 -21.86
C GLY A 339 -5.16 2.05 -20.46
N LEU A 340 -4.52 1.31 -19.56
CA LEU A 340 -4.96 1.13 -18.18
C LEU A 340 -4.44 2.24 -17.27
N ARG A 341 -5.24 2.59 -16.27
CA ARG A 341 -4.76 3.36 -15.11
C ARG A 341 -4.07 2.45 -14.12
N VAL A 342 -3.11 2.99 -13.36
CA VAL A 342 -2.37 2.20 -12.36
C VAL A 342 -2.35 2.97 -11.04
N ASN A 343 -2.68 2.28 -9.94
CA ASN A 343 -2.41 2.76 -8.59
C ASN A 343 -1.49 1.82 -7.83
N ILE A 344 -0.78 2.40 -6.86
CA ILE A 344 -0.25 1.64 -5.72
C ILE A 344 -1.40 1.51 -4.73
N SER A 345 -1.84 0.30 -4.41
CA SER A 345 -3.14 0.10 -3.76
C SER A 345 -3.09 -0.16 -2.26
N GLU A 346 -1.99 -0.68 -1.71
CA GLU A 346 -1.93 -1.22 -0.35
C GLU A 346 -0.53 -1.06 0.29
N MET A 347 0.18 0.04 0.01
CA MET A 347 1.60 0.10 0.33
C MET A 347 1.86 0.06 1.84
N ASP A 348 2.77 -0.84 2.23
CA ASP A 348 3.42 -0.90 3.52
C ASP A 348 4.85 -1.45 3.38
N VAL A 349 5.74 -1.14 4.34
CA VAL A 349 7.15 -1.52 4.27
C VAL A 349 7.63 -2.05 5.61
N ARG A 350 7.63 -3.39 5.76
CA ARG A 350 8.16 -4.10 6.93
C ARG A 350 9.66 -3.89 7.09
N VAL A 351 10.13 -3.67 8.31
CA VAL A 351 11.53 -3.31 8.61
C VAL A 351 12.13 -4.04 9.79
N SER A 352 11.35 -4.76 10.61
CA SER A 352 11.86 -5.31 11.88
C SER A 352 12.97 -6.35 11.72
N LYS A 353 13.10 -6.93 10.53
CA LYS A 353 14.20 -7.84 10.15
C LYS A 353 15.52 -7.15 9.80
N LEU A 354 15.53 -5.82 9.62
CA LEU A 354 16.76 -5.04 9.49
C LEU A 354 17.35 -4.68 10.85
N ALA A 355 18.66 -4.41 10.86
CA ALA A 355 19.34 -3.83 12.01
C ALA A 355 18.66 -2.50 12.41
N PRO A 356 18.46 -2.21 13.71
CA PRO A 356 17.68 -1.05 14.16
C PRO A 356 18.10 0.29 13.53
N ASN A 357 19.40 0.52 13.37
CA ASN A 357 19.95 1.74 12.78
C ASN A 357 19.70 1.89 11.26
N LEU A 358 19.25 0.84 10.57
CA LEU A 358 18.94 0.85 9.14
C LEU A 358 17.44 0.95 8.85
N ARG A 359 16.57 0.66 9.83
CA ARG A 359 15.11 0.54 9.63
C ARG A 359 14.50 1.80 9.02
N GLN A 360 14.65 2.94 9.70
CA GLN A 360 14.06 4.20 9.24
C GLN A 360 14.65 4.68 7.91
N ILE A 361 15.96 4.46 7.69
CA ILE A 361 16.66 4.83 6.45
C ILE A 361 16.09 4.02 5.27
N ALA A 362 16.03 2.70 5.39
CA ALA A 362 15.50 1.83 4.35
C ALA A 362 14.01 2.10 4.09
N GLN A 363 13.22 2.27 5.14
CA GLN A 363 11.78 2.55 5.02
C GLN A 363 11.53 3.85 4.27
N ARG A 364 12.19 4.93 4.66
CA ARG A 364 12.13 6.23 3.99
C ARG A 364 12.43 6.10 2.51
N GLN A 365 13.55 5.45 2.19
CA GLN A 365 14.01 5.32 0.81
C GLN A 365 13.03 4.52 -0.05
N ILE A 366 12.51 3.40 0.47
CA ILE A 366 11.55 2.56 -0.28
C ILE A 366 10.24 3.31 -0.54
N TYR A 367 9.66 3.99 0.46
CA TYR A 367 8.47 4.82 0.25
C TYR A 367 8.70 5.92 -0.78
N HIS A 368 9.82 6.62 -0.69
CA HIS A 368 10.20 7.67 -1.64
C HIS A 368 10.32 7.12 -3.07
N ASP A 369 11.17 6.10 -3.26
CA ASP A 369 11.58 5.68 -4.59
C ASP A 369 10.47 4.99 -5.38
N ILE A 370 9.66 4.17 -4.71
CA ILE A 370 8.52 3.48 -5.34
C ILE A 370 7.48 4.51 -5.78
N LEU A 371 7.17 5.50 -4.94
CA LEU A 371 6.24 6.56 -5.30
C LEU A 371 6.81 7.47 -6.40
N ALA A 372 8.08 7.83 -6.35
CA ALA A 372 8.74 8.64 -7.38
C ALA A 372 8.73 7.94 -8.75
N ALA A 373 9.03 6.64 -8.78
CA ALA A 373 8.92 5.83 -10.00
C ALA A 373 7.50 5.83 -10.57
N ALA A 374 6.49 5.62 -9.72
CA ALA A 374 5.10 5.61 -10.13
C ALA A 374 4.62 6.98 -10.65
N LEU A 375 5.00 8.07 -9.97
CA LEU A 375 4.65 9.44 -10.38
C LEU A 375 5.29 9.85 -11.71
N SER A 376 6.38 9.19 -12.13
CA SER A 376 7.00 9.43 -13.43
C SER A 376 6.15 8.94 -14.61
N GLU A 377 5.14 8.10 -14.36
CA GLU A 377 4.28 7.52 -15.39
C GLU A 377 2.92 8.23 -15.49
N ALA A 378 2.54 8.60 -16.71
CA ALA A 378 1.31 9.38 -16.95
C ALA A 378 0.02 8.62 -16.62
N CYS A 379 0.05 7.29 -16.65
CA CYS A 379 -1.08 6.42 -16.32
C CYS A 379 -1.31 6.25 -14.81
N PHE A 380 -0.38 6.71 -13.97
CA PHE A 380 -0.53 6.66 -12.52
C PHE A 380 -1.69 7.56 -12.05
N ASP A 381 -2.52 7.07 -11.14
CA ASP A 381 -3.69 7.79 -10.64
C ASP A 381 -3.82 7.87 -9.11
N GLY A 382 -2.97 7.18 -8.36
CA GLY A 382 -2.90 7.39 -6.91
C GLY A 382 -2.14 6.32 -6.14
N ILE A 383 -1.99 6.58 -4.85
CA ILE A 383 -1.39 5.67 -3.87
C ILE A 383 -2.32 5.51 -2.67
N TRP A 384 -2.46 4.27 -2.18
CA TRP A 384 -3.13 3.93 -0.95
C TRP A 384 -2.17 3.19 -0.04
N LEU A 385 -2.13 3.58 1.22
CA LEU A 385 -1.39 2.88 2.28
C LEU A 385 -2.30 1.85 2.96
N TRP A 386 -1.78 0.69 3.34
CA TRP A 386 -2.58 -0.32 4.05
C TRP A 386 -2.63 -0.08 5.56
N GLY A 387 -3.29 1.03 5.90
CA GLY A 387 -3.23 1.70 7.21
C GLY A 387 -2.32 2.93 7.14
N PHE A 388 -2.20 3.67 8.24
CA PHE A 388 -1.26 4.80 8.31
C PHE A 388 -0.48 4.89 9.61
N THR A 389 -0.98 4.33 10.71
CA THR A 389 -0.31 4.25 12.02
C THR A 389 0.05 2.81 12.37
N ASP A 390 1.29 2.61 12.83
CA ASP A 390 1.79 1.30 13.26
C ASP A 390 0.92 0.67 14.35
N ARG A 391 0.21 1.47 15.16
CA ARG A 391 -0.70 1.00 16.23
C ARG A 391 -1.76 0.02 15.76
N HIS A 392 -2.15 0.13 14.49
CA HIS A 392 -3.31 -0.54 13.93
C HIS A 392 -2.97 -1.34 12.68
N THR A 393 -1.68 -1.65 12.48
CA THR A 393 -1.23 -2.39 11.31
C THR A 393 -1.74 -3.83 11.32
N TRP A 394 -2.21 -4.31 10.16
CA TRP A 394 -2.55 -5.71 9.94
C TRP A 394 -1.35 -6.64 10.10
N VAL A 395 -0.12 -6.13 9.92
CA VAL A 395 1.12 -6.93 9.88
C VAL A 395 1.32 -7.77 11.15
N HIS A 396 0.91 -7.26 12.31
CA HIS A 396 1.01 -8.00 13.59
C HIS A 396 0.16 -9.28 13.60
N SER A 397 -0.95 -9.29 12.85
CA SER A 397 -1.88 -10.43 12.80
C SER A 397 -1.42 -11.53 11.84
N PHE A 398 -0.56 -11.21 10.87
CA PHE A 398 -0.19 -12.13 9.78
C PHE A 398 1.30 -12.51 9.77
N TYR A 399 2.16 -11.66 10.32
CA TYR A 399 3.61 -11.85 10.27
C TYR A 399 4.21 -11.88 11.67
N TYR A 400 4.71 -10.73 12.11
CA TYR A 400 5.46 -10.54 13.34
C TYR A 400 5.34 -9.07 13.72
N ASP A 401 5.77 -8.75 14.94
CA ASP A 401 5.84 -7.38 15.40
C ASP A 401 6.77 -6.54 14.50
N ASP A 402 6.24 -5.43 14.00
CA ASP A 402 6.89 -4.56 13.02
C ASP A 402 6.21 -3.18 12.99
N GLU A 403 6.87 -2.22 12.35
CA GLU A 403 6.48 -0.81 12.28
C GLU A 403 6.42 -0.40 10.79
N PRO A 404 5.46 -0.88 9.98
CA PRO A 404 5.55 -0.81 8.52
C PRO A 404 4.97 0.48 7.90
N LEU A 405 4.32 1.34 8.68
CA LEU A 405 3.54 2.49 8.22
C LEU A 405 4.29 3.81 8.43
N VAL A 406 3.63 4.93 8.10
CA VAL A 406 4.28 6.25 8.02
C VAL A 406 4.11 7.09 9.29
N PHE A 407 3.20 6.70 10.17
CA PHE A 407 3.08 7.19 11.53
C PHE A 407 3.36 6.06 12.51
N ASP A 408 3.98 6.38 13.64
CA ASP A 408 4.19 5.41 14.71
C ASP A 408 2.91 5.17 15.54
N GLU A 409 3.03 4.45 16.65
CA GLU A 409 1.90 4.11 17.52
C GLU A 409 1.28 5.32 18.24
N ASP A 410 2.06 6.39 18.40
CA ASP A 410 1.67 7.64 19.03
C ASP A 410 1.23 8.70 18.01
N PHE A 411 1.07 8.31 16.73
CA PHE A 411 0.73 9.16 15.59
C PHE A 411 1.79 10.24 15.26
N ASP A 412 3.04 10.06 15.71
CA ASP A 412 4.13 10.91 15.28
C ASP A 412 4.62 10.48 13.89
N ARG A 413 5.01 11.47 13.08
CA ARG A 413 5.48 11.26 11.70
C ARG A 413 6.84 10.57 11.71
N LYS A 414 6.95 9.44 11.03
CA LYS A 414 8.21 8.71 10.83
C LYS A 414 8.98 9.26 9.63
N GLU A 415 10.26 8.88 9.50
CA GLU A 415 11.06 9.18 8.30
C GLU A 415 10.39 8.73 6.99
N ALA A 416 9.62 7.65 7.03
CA ALA A 416 8.79 7.17 5.93
C ALA A 416 7.76 8.20 5.42
N TYR A 417 7.11 8.95 6.33
CA TYR A 417 6.20 10.04 5.99
C TYR A 417 6.91 11.12 5.16
N TYR A 418 8.11 11.49 5.59
CA TYR A 418 8.91 12.52 4.93
C TYR A 418 9.43 12.06 3.56
N GLY A 419 9.74 10.77 3.39
CA GLY A 419 10.06 10.17 2.08
C GLY A 419 8.90 10.27 1.08
N LEU A 420 7.67 9.93 1.51
CA LEU A 420 6.47 10.12 0.67
C LEU A 420 6.26 11.59 0.30
N ARG A 421 6.39 12.49 1.27
CA ARG A 421 6.21 13.93 1.06
C ARG A 421 7.22 14.49 0.06
N GLU A 422 8.48 14.09 0.18
CA GLU A 422 9.56 14.48 -0.73
C GLU A 422 9.27 14.01 -2.16
N ALA A 423 8.88 12.74 -2.33
CA ALA A 423 8.51 12.22 -3.65
C ALA A 423 7.36 13.01 -4.28
N LEU A 424 6.31 13.34 -3.53
CA LEU A 424 5.19 14.16 -4.01
C LEU A 424 5.61 15.58 -4.42
N LEU A 425 6.54 16.19 -3.69
CA LEU A 425 7.03 17.55 -3.99
C LEU A 425 7.91 17.59 -5.24
N SER A 426 8.50 16.45 -5.63
CA SER A 426 9.38 16.36 -6.81
C SER A 426 8.65 16.50 -8.16
N VAL A 427 7.31 16.52 -8.19
CA VAL A 427 6.47 16.37 -9.41
C VAL A 427 5.75 17.67 -9.84
N THR A 428 6.16 18.85 -9.37
CA THR A 428 5.54 20.12 -9.81
C THR A 428 5.64 20.35 -11.33
N PRO A 429 4.61 20.94 -11.99
CA PRO A 429 4.68 21.29 -13.43
C PRO A 429 5.86 22.22 -13.74
N GLY A 430 6.77 21.77 -14.61
CA GLY A 430 8.04 22.45 -14.89
C GLY A 430 9.23 21.98 -14.03
N GLY A 431 8.98 21.10 -13.06
CA GLY A 431 9.98 20.32 -12.36
C GLY A 431 10.42 19.14 -13.23
N ILE A 432 11.72 19.06 -13.50
CA ILE A 432 12.34 17.87 -14.04
C ILE A 432 12.29 16.81 -12.92
N VAL A 433 11.67 15.65 -13.16
CA VAL A 433 12.01 14.44 -12.40
C VAL A 433 13.49 14.20 -12.66
N GLY A 434 14.35 14.46 -11.66
CA GLY A 434 15.80 14.47 -11.84
C GLY A 434 16.44 15.85 -12.01
N GLY A 435 16.07 16.82 -11.17
CA GLY A 435 16.69 18.15 -11.05
C GLY A 435 18.13 18.17 -10.50
N ARG A 436 18.96 17.20 -10.90
CA ARG A 436 20.41 17.25 -11.13
C ARG A 436 20.81 15.89 -11.70
N GLY A 437 20.50 15.65 -12.98
CA GLY A 437 21.14 14.60 -13.76
C GLY A 437 21.02 13.17 -13.24
N VAL A 438 19.91 12.80 -12.59
CA VAL A 438 19.62 11.39 -12.36
C VAL A 438 18.96 10.84 -13.63
N VAL A 439 19.83 10.34 -14.50
CA VAL A 439 19.46 9.47 -15.61
C VAL A 439 19.00 8.14 -14.98
N LEU A 440 17.70 7.86 -14.99
CA LEU A 440 17.12 6.56 -14.58
C LEU A 440 17.42 5.43 -15.62
N ASP A 441 18.57 5.48 -16.31
CA ASP A 441 18.95 4.39 -17.23
C ASP A 441 19.82 3.33 -16.55
N ASP A 442 20.42 3.62 -15.40
CA ASP A 442 21.25 2.67 -14.70
C ASP A 442 20.69 2.42 -13.30
N ASP A 443 20.83 1.18 -12.81
CA ASP A 443 20.47 0.74 -11.45
C ASP A 443 21.31 1.45 -10.35
N VAL A 444 21.86 2.64 -10.62
CA VAL A 444 22.72 3.43 -9.74
C VAL A 444 22.26 4.90 -9.62
N ASP A 445 22.59 5.54 -8.50
CA ASP A 445 22.38 6.96 -8.23
C ASP A 445 23.40 7.86 -8.96
N SER A 446 23.31 9.18 -8.77
CA SER A 446 24.23 10.16 -9.39
C SER A 446 25.71 10.00 -8.98
N ASP A 447 25.98 9.23 -7.92
CA ASP A 447 27.31 8.93 -7.42
C ASP A 447 27.80 7.54 -7.88
N GLY A 448 27.01 6.83 -8.70
CA GLY A 448 27.33 5.50 -9.21
C GLY A 448 27.08 4.36 -8.22
N ASN A 449 26.39 4.62 -7.11
CA ASN A 449 26.01 3.58 -6.17
C ASN A 449 24.71 2.91 -6.60
N PRO A 450 24.58 1.58 -6.51
CA PRO A 450 23.30 0.91 -6.76
C PRO A 450 22.15 1.55 -5.97
N TRP A 451 20.97 1.69 -6.58
CA TRP A 451 19.77 2.08 -5.84
C TRP A 451 19.61 1.13 -4.64
N GLY A 452 19.56 1.70 -3.44
CA GLY A 452 19.52 0.93 -2.20
C GLY A 452 20.85 0.35 -1.73
N HIS A 453 22.03 0.76 -2.23
CA HIS A 453 23.34 0.25 -1.79
C HIS A 453 23.58 0.21 -0.26
N LEU A 454 22.88 1.05 0.52
CA LEU A 454 22.95 1.04 1.99
C LEU A 454 22.15 -0.11 2.64
N TRP A 455 21.15 -0.68 1.96
CA TRP A 455 20.23 -1.69 2.53
C TRP A 455 20.01 -2.92 1.63
N MET A 456 20.11 -2.80 0.31
CA MET A 456 20.32 -3.91 -0.63
C MET A 456 21.75 -4.42 -0.48
N GLN A 457 22.00 -5.18 0.58
CA GLN A 457 23.24 -5.93 0.73
C GLN A 457 23.36 -6.94 -0.43
N PRO A 458 24.58 -7.20 -0.93
CA PRO A 458 24.79 -8.25 -1.94
C PRO A 458 24.30 -9.60 -1.40
N GLU A 459 23.80 -10.46 -2.31
CA GLU A 459 23.48 -11.84 -1.97
C GLU A 459 24.71 -12.46 -1.28
N PRO A 460 24.58 -13.05 -0.07
CA PRO A 460 25.67 -13.85 0.46
C PRO A 460 25.94 -14.98 -0.54
N GLU A 461 27.19 -15.12 -0.99
CA GLU A 461 27.60 -16.25 -1.81
C GLU A 461 27.16 -17.54 -1.09
N GLU A 462 26.29 -18.32 -1.73
CA GLU A 462 25.99 -19.66 -1.25
C GLU A 462 27.31 -20.44 -1.28
N THR A 463 27.96 -20.57 -0.12
CA THR A 463 28.93 -21.63 0.06
C THR A 463 28.15 -22.93 0.00
N GLU A 464 28.25 -23.65 -1.13
CA GLU A 464 27.85 -25.05 -1.25
C GLU A 464 28.63 -25.86 -0.20
N GLU A 465 28.14 -25.88 1.04
CA GLU A 465 28.48 -26.96 1.95
C GLU A 465 27.75 -28.21 1.47
N THR A 466 28.54 -29.09 0.87
CA THR A 466 28.19 -30.43 0.46
C THR A 466 27.57 -31.22 1.63
N ALA A 467 26.26 -31.13 1.78
CA ALA A 467 25.47 -32.11 2.52
C ALA A 467 24.95 -33.13 1.53
N GLY A 468 25.62 -34.28 1.45
CA GLY A 468 25.16 -35.43 0.70
C GLY A 468 23.79 -35.89 1.23
N GLY A 469 22.73 -35.44 0.56
CA GLY A 469 21.34 -35.83 0.81
C GLY A 469 20.67 -36.18 -0.53
N ASP A 470 20.16 -37.39 -0.60
CA ASP A 470 19.45 -37.98 -1.74
C ASP A 470 18.38 -37.03 -2.34
N PRO A 471 18.46 -36.66 -3.64
CA PRO A 471 17.55 -35.71 -4.27
C PRO A 471 16.12 -36.25 -4.48
N THR A 472 15.81 -37.46 -3.99
CA THR A 472 14.48 -38.08 -4.10
C THR A 472 13.58 -37.87 -2.89
N LYS A 473 14.02 -37.14 -1.85
CA LYS A 473 13.16 -36.73 -0.72
C LYS A 473 12.89 -35.23 -0.74
N ARG A 474 12.04 -34.79 -1.67
CA ARG A 474 11.26 -33.55 -1.46
C ARG A 474 10.19 -33.89 -0.43
N ASP A 475 10.23 -33.25 0.74
CA ASP A 475 9.08 -33.24 1.64
C ASP A 475 7.93 -32.54 0.92
N SER A 476 7.03 -33.33 0.34
CA SER A 476 5.88 -32.87 -0.45
C SER A 476 4.73 -32.33 0.42
N ASN A 477 5.01 -31.91 1.65
CA ASN A 477 4.01 -31.57 2.67
C ASN A 477 4.24 -30.22 3.39
N ALA A 478 5.20 -29.40 2.97
CA ALA A 478 5.29 -28.02 3.46
C ALA A 478 4.37 -27.12 2.62
N MET A 479 3.21 -26.75 3.18
CA MET A 479 2.32 -25.76 2.55
C MET A 479 3.01 -24.37 2.55
N PRO A 480 2.90 -23.58 1.47
CA PRO A 480 3.32 -22.17 1.48
C PRO A 480 2.53 -21.37 2.52
N ASP A 481 3.14 -20.33 3.10
CA ASP A 481 2.59 -19.51 4.20
C ASP A 481 1.17 -18.96 3.97
N TRP A 482 0.70 -18.85 2.73
CA TRP A 482 -0.62 -18.31 2.38
C TRP A 482 -1.73 -19.38 2.22
N GLU A 483 -1.43 -20.67 2.40
CA GLU A 483 -2.42 -21.75 2.38
C GLU A 483 -2.77 -22.32 3.77
N GLN A 484 -2.26 -21.76 4.87
CA GLN A 484 -2.65 -22.28 6.19
C GLN A 484 -4.09 -21.87 6.55
N PRO A 485 -4.99 -22.83 6.85
CA PRO A 485 -6.38 -22.52 7.19
C PRO A 485 -6.45 -21.80 8.53
N VAL A 486 -7.22 -20.70 8.54
CA VAL A 486 -7.57 -19.91 9.73
C VAL A 486 -8.35 -20.81 10.69
N VAL A 487 -7.88 -20.91 11.95
CA VAL A 487 -8.64 -21.50 13.07
C VAL A 487 -9.41 -20.39 13.79
#